data_AF-A0A498GDQ4-F1
#
_entry.id   AF-A0A498GDQ4-F1
#
_cell.length_a   1.000
_cell.length_b   1.000
_cell.length_c   1.000
_cell.angle_alpha   90.00
_cell.angle_beta   90.00
_cell.angle_gamma   90.00
#
_symmetry.space_group_name_H-M   'P 1'
#
loop_
_entity.id
_entity.type
_entity.pdbx_description
1 polymer ?
#
loop_
_entity_poly.entity_id
_entity_poly.type
_entity_poly.pdbx_seq_one_letter_code
_entity_poly.pdbx_strand_id
1 'polypeptide(L)'
;MNRAEKAALQLQAVAVLRMLKETRTYDELAELSGLPAGDLNRYVNGHVLPGVERAREVVDGVGRDALATELRARVEFDDEGYVDNSGIVFDQSFLDLVAPVAANALGFERPDVVLTAATDGITLGAAMAGYFDARVAYAKKSKETAVEDFIESRQRLASGIELTYYLPGRAISRGENVLIVDDLIRSGETQELLLDIAKQANADVTGVFALISVGDEGIDRARELTDAPVGALSTFDAE
;
A
#
# COMPACT_ATOMS: atom_id res chain seq x y z
N MET A 1 9.98 19.50 -9.80
CA MET A 1 8.52 19.39 -9.63
C MET A 1 7.77 20.35 -10.53
N ASN A 2 6.88 19.85 -11.38
CA ASN A 2 5.91 20.63 -12.13
C ASN A 2 4.81 21.20 -11.19
N ARG A 3 3.87 22.00 -11.72
CA ARG A 3 2.83 22.63 -10.89
C ARG A 3 1.86 21.63 -10.26
N ALA A 4 1.50 20.57 -10.98
CA ALA A 4 0.59 19.54 -10.48
C ALA A 4 1.25 18.74 -9.35
N GLU A 5 2.51 18.33 -9.53
CA GLU A 5 3.29 17.64 -8.49
C GLU A 5 3.41 18.48 -7.21
N LYS A 6 3.62 19.79 -7.33
CA LYS A 6 3.66 20.69 -6.16
C LYS A 6 2.31 20.71 -5.43
N ALA A 7 1.21 20.87 -6.17
CA ALA A 7 -0.11 20.89 -5.58
C ALA A 7 -0.48 19.56 -4.92
N ALA A 8 -0.13 18.44 -5.56
CA ALA A 8 -0.34 17.10 -5.00
C ALA A 8 0.37 16.92 -3.65
N LEU A 9 1.67 17.25 -3.58
CA LEU A 9 2.44 17.20 -2.33
C LEU A 9 1.83 18.09 -1.23
N GLN A 10 1.38 19.29 -1.59
CA GLN A 10 0.76 20.22 -0.63
C GLN A 10 -0.59 19.71 -0.10
N LEU A 11 -1.42 19.12 -0.97
CA LEU A 11 -2.69 18.51 -0.56
C LEU A 11 -2.48 17.26 0.29
N GLN A 12 -1.47 16.46 -0.05
CA GLN A 12 -1.09 15.30 0.74
C GLN A 12 -0.65 15.72 2.16
N ALA A 13 0.18 16.75 2.29
CA ALA A 13 0.57 17.28 3.60
C ALA A 13 -0.66 17.73 4.41
N VAL A 14 -1.65 18.37 3.78
CA VAL A 14 -2.91 18.75 4.45
C VAL A 14 -3.68 17.51 4.90
N ALA A 15 -3.75 16.47 4.08
CA ALA A 15 -4.44 15.23 4.43
C ALA A 15 -3.76 14.51 5.62
N VAL A 16 -2.42 14.47 5.66
CA VAL A 16 -1.67 13.94 6.82
C VAL A 16 -2.01 14.71 8.09
N LEU A 17 -1.99 16.06 8.03
CA LEU A 17 -2.31 16.90 9.19
C LEU A 17 -3.77 16.73 9.63
N ARG A 18 -4.71 16.54 8.70
CA ARG A 18 -6.12 16.27 9.01
C ARG A 18 -6.29 14.97 9.76
N MET A 19 -5.72 13.88 9.25
CA MET A 19 -5.73 12.57 9.90
C MET A 19 -5.17 12.67 11.32
N LEU A 20 -3.97 13.26 11.47
CA LEU A 20 -3.35 13.43 12.78
C LEU A 20 -4.21 14.24 13.76
N LYS A 21 -4.98 15.21 13.25
CA LYS A 21 -5.85 16.09 14.04
C LYS A 21 -7.14 15.42 14.51
N GLU A 22 -7.53 14.27 13.97
CA GLU A 22 -8.75 13.55 14.41
C GLU A 22 -8.63 13.10 15.87
N THR A 23 -7.45 12.64 16.27
CA THR A 23 -7.18 12.10 17.61
C THR A 23 -6.38 13.04 18.51
N ARG A 24 -6.00 14.23 18.03
CA ARG A 24 -5.12 15.17 18.73
C ARG A 24 -5.67 16.59 18.75
N THR A 25 -5.29 17.37 19.74
CA THR A 25 -5.47 18.83 19.79
C THR A 25 -4.48 19.54 18.86
N TYR A 26 -4.67 20.84 18.63
CA TYR A 26 -3.71 21.63 17.84
C TYR A 26 -2.37 21.81 18.56
N ASP A 27 -2.35 21.79 19.90
CA ASP A 27 -1.13 21.92 20.68
C ASP A 27 -0.29 20.64 20.59
N GLU A 28 -0.92 19.47 20.73
CA GLU A 28 -0.26 18.17 20.53
C GLU A 28 0.24 18.00 19.09
N LEU A 29 -0.53 18.47 18.10
CA LEU A 29 -0.10 18.44 16.70
C LEU A 29 1.07 19.39 16.44
N ALA A 30 1.12 20.54 17.12
CA ALA A 30 2.23 21.49 17.02
C ALA A 30 3.52 20.90 17.58
N GLU A 31 3.44 20.18 18.70
CA GLU A 31 4.58 19.48 19.29
C GLU A 31 5.11 18.38 18.35
N LEU A 32 4.21 17.59 17.76
CA LEU A 32 4.58 16.50 16.86
C LEU A 32 5.18 17.00 15.53
N SER A 33 4.59 18.03 14.93
CA SER A 33 4.96 18.50 13.58
C SER A 33 6.00 19.63 13.57
N GLY A 34 6.28 20.24 14.72
CA GLY A 34 7.09 21.46 14.81
C GLY A 34 6.44 22.69 14.17
N LEU A 35 5.15 22.63 13.82
CA LEU A 35 4.42 23.71 13.17
C LEU A 35 3.61 24.53 14.19
N PRO A 36 3.55 25.87 14.05
CA PRO A 36 2.72 26.69 14.94
C PRO A 36 1.24 26.28 14.87
N ALA A 37 0.55 26.20 16.02
CA ALA A 37 -0.87 25.84 16.10
C ALA A 37 -1.78 26.70 15.19
N GLY A 38 -1.47 27.99 15.04
CA GLY A 38 -2.19 28.89 14.13
C GLY A 38 -2.06 28.52 12.65
N ASP A 39 -0.86 28.08 12.23
CA ASP A 39 -0.63 27.58 10.87
C ASP A 39 -1.32 26.24 10.65
N LEU A 40 -1.22 25.32 11.63
CA LEU A 40 -1.91 24.03 11.60
C LEU A 40 -3.42 24.18 11.44
N ASN A 41 -4.06 25.10 12.17
CA ASN A 41 -5.48 25.40 12.02
C ASN A 41 -5.81 25.82 10.58
N ARG A 42 -4.99 26.69 9.98
CA ARG A 42 -5.19 27.16 8.61
C ARG A 42 -4.98 26.05 7.58
N TYR A 43 -3.99 25.18 7.77
CA TYR A 43 -3.71 24.05 6.88
C TYR A 43 -4.81 22.99 6.97
N VAL A 44 -5.14 22.52 8.18
CA VAL A 44 -6.19 21.51 8.43
C VAL A 44 -7.53 21.97 7.86
N ASN A 45 -7.91 23.23 8.07
CA ASN A 45 -9.16 23.77 7.51
C ASN A 45 -9.09 24.12 6.01
N GLY A 46 -7.92 23.98 5.38
CA GLY A 46 -7.72 24.25 3.95
C GLY A 46 -7.77 25.73 3.57
N HIS A 47 -7.64 26.64 4.54
CA HIS A 47 -7.60 28.09 4.28
C HIS A 47 -6.35 28.49 3.49
N VAL A 48 -5.23 27.81 3.73
CA VAL A 48 -3.96 27.97 3.02
C VAL A 48 -3.28 26.61 2.89
N LEU A 49 -2.48 26.43 1.84
CA LEU A 49 -1.63 25.25 1.67
C LEU A 49 -0.24 25.53 2.24
N PRO A 50 0.42 24.53 2.88
CA PRO A 50 1.82 24.68 3.29
C PRO A 50 2.71 24.95 2.07
N GLY A 51 3.83 25.67 2.25
CA GLY A 51 4.84 25.79 1.20
C GLY A 51 5.42 24.42 0.82
N VAL A 52 5.98 24.28 -0.39
CA VAL A 52 6.46 22.98 -0.91
C VAL A 52 7.48 22.30 0.01
N GLU A 53 8.39 23.07 0.60
CA GLU A 53 9.40 22.54 1.53
C GLU A 53 8.75 21.99 2.80
N ARG A 54 7.87 22.79 3.44
CA ARG A 54 7.09 22.38 4.61
C ARG A 54 6.16 21.20 4.33
N ALA A 55 5.55 21.15 3.15
CA ALA A 55 4.73 20.03 2.74
C ALA A 55 5.54 18.74 2.67
N ARG A 56 6.78 18.82 2.13
CA ARG A 56 7.72 17.70 2.11
C ARG A 56 8.10 17.26 3.52
N GLU A 57 8.44 18.19 4.41
CA GLU A 57 8.77 17.87 5.81
C GLU A 57 7.64 17.13 6.53
N VAL A 58 6.39 17.55 6.33
CA VAL A 58 5.21 16.89 6.92
C VAL A 58 5.05 15.47 6.38
N VAL A 59 5.19 15.28 5.07
CA VAL A 59 5.01 13.98 4.41
C VAL A 59 6.16 13.02 4.74
N ASP A 60 7.40 13.46 4.56
CA ASP A 60 8.60 12.61 4.70
C ASP A 60 9.01 12.41 6.17
N GLY A 61 8.79 13.42 7.02
CA GLY A 61 9.18 13.37 8.42
C GLY A 61 8.16 12.63 9.28
N VAL A 62 6.99 13.24 9.49
CA VAL A 62 5.98 12.74 10.43
C VAL A 62 5.08 11.67 9.79
N GLY A 63 4.85 11.76 8.47
CA GLY A 63 3.83 10.97 7.77
C GLY A 63 3.98 9.46 7.95
N ARG A 64 5.19 8.91 7.76
CA ARG A 64 5.40 7.45 7.84
C ARG A 64 5.18 6.90 9.25
N ASP A 65 5.83 7.49 10.25
CA ASP A 65 5.71 7.01 11.62
C ASP A 65 4.29 7.21 12.16
N ALA A 66 3.65 8.33 11.82
CA ALA A 66 2.26 8.59 12.17
C ALA A 66 1.29 7.56 11.57
N LEU A 67 1.42 7.27 10.26
CA LEU A 67 0.59 6.25 9.60
C LEU A 67 0.84 4.87 10.21
N ALA A 68 2.09 4.53 10.52
CA ALA A 68 2.44 3.26 11.15
C ALA A 68 1.88 3.16 12.58
N THR A 69 1.86 4.25 13.35
CA THR A 69 1.20 4.31 14.67
C THR A 69 -0.30 4.15 14.55
N GLU A 70 -0.94 4.87 13.62
CA GLU A 70 -2.37 4.80 13.41
C GLU A 70 -2.81 3.41 12.93
N LEU A 71 -2.04 2.80 12.03
CA LEU A 71 -2.25 1.43 11.59
C LEU A 71 -2.20 0.46 12.78
N ARG A 72 -1.16 0.53 13.61
CA ARG A 72 -1.04 -0.33 14.80
C ARG A 72 -2.17 -0.13 15.80
N ALA A 73 -2.75 1.06 15.89
CA ALA A 73 -3.85 1.36 16.80
C ALA A 73 -5.20 0.77 16.34
N ARG A 74 -5.35 0.41 15.07
CA ARG A 74 -6.61 -0.09 14.47
C ARG A 74 -6.55 -1.55 14.01
N VAL A 75 -5.38 -2.19 14.10
CA VAL A 75 -5.22 -3.62 13.80
C VAL A 75 -5.44 -4.41 15.08
N GLU A 76 -6.31 -5.40 15.01
CA GLU A 76 -6.60 -6.31 16.12
C GLU A 76 -6.12 -7.73 15.79
N PHE A 77 -5.82 -8.52 16.83
CA PHE A 77 -5.47 -9.93 16.71
C PHE A 77 -6.46 -10.76 17.53
N ASP A 78 -6.92 -11.88 16.99
CA ASP A 78 -7.73 -12.83 17.76
C ASP A 78 -6.87 -13.82 18.56
N ASP A 79 -7.52 -14.66 19.37
CA ASP A 79 -6.86 -15.66 20.22
C ASP A 79 -6.11 -16.74 19.42
N GLU A 80 -6.37 -16.85 18.11
CA GLU A 80 -5.71 -17.78 17.18
C GLU A 80 -4.59 -17.08 16.38
N GLY A 81 -4.34 -15.80 16.65
CA GLY A 81 -3.32 -14.98 16.02
C GLY A 81 -3.68 -14.53 14.60
N TYR A 82 -4.96 -14.54 14.19
CA TYR A 82 -5.40 -13.92 12.93
C TYR A 82 -5.53 -12.42 13.07
N VAL A 83 -5.24 -11.72 11.97
CA VAL A 83 -5.25 -10.25 11.90
C VAL A 83 -6.61 -9.78 11.43
N ASP A 84 -7.27 -8.92 12.20
CA ASP A 84 -8.37 -8.07 11.71
C ASP A 84 -7.82 -6.69 11.35
N ASN A 85 -7.83 -6.39 10.05
CA ASN A 85 -7.43 -5.11 9.49
C ASN A 85 -8.61 -4.36 8.84
N SER A 86 -9.86 -4.78 9.08
CA SER A 86 -11.07 -4.22 8.47
C SER A 86 -11.18 -2.71 8.70
N GLY A 87 -10.78 -2.24 9.89
CA GLY A 87 -10.74 -0.81 10.24
C GLY A 87 -9.74 0.03 9.42
N ILE A 88 -8.81 -0.63 8.71
CA ILE A 88 -7.82 0.01 7.83
C ILE A 88 -8.25 -0.11 6.37
N VAL A 89 -8.54 -1.33 5.90
CA VAL A 89 -8.79 -1.57 4.46
C VAL A 89 -10.08 -0.91 3.95
N PHE A 90 -10.98 -0.49 4.85
CA PHE A 90 -12.19 0.27 4.51
C PHE A 90 -12.02 1.79 4.60
N ASP A 91 -10.93 2.29 5.19
CA ASP A 91 -10.65 3.73 5.29
C ASP A 91 -9.85 4.22 4.09
N GLN A 92 -10.55 4.60 3.02
CA GLN A 92 -9.91 5.10 1.81
C GLN A 92 -9.06 6.36 2.06
N SER A 93 -9.43 7.21 3.01
CA SER A 93 -8.66 8.43 3.29
C SER A 93 -7.30 8.09 3.90
N PHE A 94 -7.26 7.06 4.75
CA PHE A 94 -6.02 6.50 5.26
C PHE A 94 -5.18 5.87 4.13
N LEU A 95 -5.79 5.03 3.28
CA LEU A 95 -5.08 4.37 2.18
C LEU A 95 -4.49 5.36 1.15
N ASP A 96 -5.21 6.44 0.85
CA ASP A 96 -4.73 7.52 -0.03
C ASP A 96 -3.50 8.24 0.55
N LEU A 97 -3.32 8.23 1.88
CA LEU A 97 -2.12 8.74 2.54
C LEU A 97 -0.96 7.73 2.52
N VAL A 98 -1.26 6.44 2.62
CA VAL A 98 -0.25 5.37 2.57
C VAL A 98 0.47 5.40 1.23
N ALA A 99 -0.25 5.52 0.12
CA ALA A 99 0.32 5.38 -1.21
C ALA A 99 1.56 6.26 -1.49
N PRO A 100 1.49 7.60 -1.34
CA PRO A 100 2.65 8.46 -1.54
C PRO A 100 3.76 8.25 -0.51
N VAL A 101 3.42 7.90 0.74
CA VAL A 101 4.42 7.64 1.78
C VAL A 101 5.20 6.36 1.49
N ALA A 102 4.51 5.29 1.11
CA ALA A 102 5.11 4.03 0.71
C ALA A 102 6.00 4.20 -0.53
N ALA A 103 5.49 4.92 -1.54
CA ALA A 103 6.25 5.22 -2.76
C ALA A 103 7.57 5.94 -2.47
N ASN A 104 7.54 6.98 -1.64
CA ASN A 104 8.74 7.73 -1.28
C ASN A 104 9.70 6.91 -0.41
N ALA A 105 9.18 6.20 0.59
CA ALA A 105 10.00 5.46 1.55
C ALA A 105 10.73 4.26 0.92
N LEU A 106 10.10 3.59 -0.04
CA LEU A 106 10.65 2.41 -0.72
C LEU A 106 11.24 2.73 -2.10
N GLY A 107 11.15 3.98 -2.54
CA GLY A 107 11.69 4.43 -3.82
C GLY A 107 10.99 3.81 -5.03
N PHE A 108 9.69 3.53 -4.92
CA PHE A 108 8.94 2.95 -6.02
C PHE A 108 8.83 3.91 -7.20
N GLU A 109 9.22 3.44 -8.37
CA GLU A 109 8.96 4.13 -9.63
C GLU A 109 7.48 3.96 -10.04
N ARG A 110 7.01 4.81 -10.95
CA ARG A 110 5.63 4.76 -11.44
C ARG A 110 5.40 3.43 -12.19
N PRO A 111 4.53 2.52 -11.69
CA PRO A 111 4.17 1.32 -12.43
C PRO A 111 3.14 1.63 -13.52
N ASP A 112 3.04 0.75 -14.51
CA ASP A 112 1.93 0.74 -15.47
C ASP A 112 0.68 0.06 -14.87
N VAL A 113 0.91 -0.95 -14.01
CA VAL A 113 -0.13 -1.73 -13.33
C VAL A 113 0.22 -1.96 -11.87
N VAL A 114 -0.73 -1.70 -10.98
CA VAL A 114 -0.71 -2.20 -9.60
C VAL A 114 -1.47 -3.53 -9.56
N LEU A 115 -0.78 -4.60 -9.18
CA LEU A 115 -1.31 -5.97 -9.11
C LEU A 115 -1.55 -6.37 -7.65
N THR A 116 -2.71 -6.94 -7.36
CA THR A 116 -3.05 -7.49 -6.03
C THR A 116 -3.83 -8.81 -6.15
N ALA A 117 -4.14 -9.45 -5.03
CA ALA A 117 -5.08 -10.55 -4.95
C ALA A 117 -6.42 -10.06 -4.38
N ALA A 118 -7.53 -10.66 -4.82
CA ALA A 118 -8.82 -10.41 -4.18
C ALA A 118 -8.85 -11.04 -2.76
N THR A 119 -9.40 -10.36 -1.74
CA THR A 119 -10.32 -9.21 -1.86
C THR A 119 -9.82 -7.94 -1.18
N ASP A 120 -9.24 -8.03 0.01
CA ASP A 120 -9.00 -6.85 0.87
C ASP A 120 -7.88 -5.94 0.32
N GLY A 121 -6.83 -6.53 -0.27
CA GLY A 121 -5.79 -5.80 -1.00
C GLY A 121 -6.27 -4.93 -2.16
N ILE A 122 -7.52 -5.06 -2.64
CA ILE A 122 -8.07 -4.27 -3.75
C ILE A 122 -8.14 -2.77 -3.40
N THR A 123 -8.52 -2.40 -2.18
CA THR A 123 -8.65 -0.98 -1.80
C THR A 123 -7.28 -0.30 -1.73
N LEU A 124 -6.27 -0.99 -1.20
CA LEU A 124 -4.89 -0.54 -1.26
C LEU A 124 -4.38 -0.46 -2.70
N GLY A 125 -4.67 -1.47 -3.51
CA GLY A 125 -4.35 -1.50 -4.94
C GLY A 125 -4.91 -0.30 -5.69
N ALA A 126 -6.16 0.07 -5.41
CA ALA A 126 -6.81 1.24 -5.98
C ALA A 126 -6.17 2.56 -5.52
N ALA A 127 -5.84 2.69 -4.24
CA ALA A 127 -5.17 3.88 -3.70
C ALA A 127 -3.78 4.09 -4.33
N MET A 128 -2.99 3.01 -4.40
CA MET A 128 -1.66 3.00 -5.03
C MET A 128 -1.75 3.33 -6.53
N ALA A 129 -2.69 2.70 -7.25
CA ALA A 129 -2.90 2.97 -8.67
C ALA A 129 -3.34 4.43 -8.90
N GLY A 130 -4.22 4.97 -8.06
CA GLY A 130 -4.66 6.37 -8.12
C GLY A 130 -3.52 7.36 -7.90
N TYR A 131 -2.63 7.09 -6.94
CA TYR A 131 -1.45 7.91 -6.70
C TYR A 131 -0.48 7.93 -7.89
N PHE A 132 -0.21 6.76 -8.47
CA PHE A 132 0.70 6.62 -9.61
C PHE A 132 0.07 6.93 -10.97
N ASP A 133 -1.23 7.23 -11.03
CA ASP A 133 -1.98 7.34 -12.30
C ASP A 133 -1.75 6.08 -13.17
N ALA A 134 -1.87 4.91 -12.53
CA ALA A 134 -1.66 3.59 -13.10
C ALA A 134 -2.98 2.81 -13.17
N ARG A 135 -2.98 1.66 -13.86
CA ARG A 135 -4.12 0.73 -13.83
C ARG A 135 -4.04 -0.15 -12.59
N VAL A 136 -5.18 -0.64 -12.12
CA VAL A 136 -5.24 -1.70 -11.10
C VAL A 136 -5.70 -3.01 -11.74
N ALA A 137 -5.03 -4.10 -11.39
CA ALA A 137 -5.39 -5.47 -11.76
C ALA A 137 -5.41 -6.34 -10.50
N TYR A 138 -6.33 -7.29 -10.43
CA TYR A 138 -6.45 -8.15 -9.26
C TYR A 138 -6.75 -9.59 -9.63
N ALA A 139 -5.94 -10.50 -9.12
CA ALA A 139 -6.08 -11.93 -9.34
C ALA A 139 -7.13 -12.52 -8.39
N LYS A 140 -7.88 -13.51 -8.86
CA LYS A 140 -9.03 -14.10 -8.14
C LYS A 140 -8.86 -15.59 -7.95
N LYS A 141 -9.50 -16.12 -6.91
CA LYS A 141 -9.57 -17.58 -6.68
C LYS A 141 -10.55 -18.30 -7.63
N SER A 142 -11.35 -17.55 -8.38
CA SER A 142 -12.31 -18.08 -9.36
C SER A 142 -12.26 -17.29 -10.67
N LYS A 143 -12.62 -17.97 -11.77
CA LYS A 143 -12.70 -17.38 -13.11
C LYS A 143 -14.07 -16.76 -13.36
N GLU A 144 -14.10 -15.64 -14.06
CA GLU A 144 -15.33 -15.11 -14.64
C GLU A 144 -15.79 -15.95 -15.83
N THR A 145 -17.08 -16.28 -15.86
CA THR A 145 -17.68 -17.06 -16.96
C THR A 145 -17.55 -16.40 -18.33
N ALA A 146 -17.47 -15.06 -18.37
CA ALA A 146 -17.42 -14.27 -19.60
C ALA A 146 -15.99 -13.95 -20.09
N VAL A 147 -14.96 -14.52 -19.45
CA VAL A 147 -13.55 -14.32 -19.84
C VAL A 147 -13.00 -15.63 -20.38
N GLU A 148 -12.38 -15.57 -21.56
CA GLU A 148 -11.93 -16.77 -22.28
C GLU A 148 -10.51 -17.20 -21.90
N ASP A 149 -9.63 -16.26 -21.56
CA ASP A 149 -8.20 -16.49 -21.34
C ASP A 149 -7.71 -15.94 -19.99
N PHE A 150 -6.86 -16.72 -19.32
CA PHE A 150 -6.34 -16.44 -17.99
C PHE A 150 -4.87 -16.83 -17.86
N ILE A 151 -4.11 -16.00 -17.17
CA ILE A 151 -2.86 -16.39 -16.53
C ILE A 151 -3.22 -17.08 -15.21
N GLU A 152 -2.68 -18.27 -14.99
CA GLU A 152 -2.96 -19.07 -13.81
C GLU A 152 -1.66 -19.36 -13.06
N SER A 153 -1.64 -19.07 -11.76
CA SER A 153 -0.56 -19.52 -10.88
C SER A 153 -1.11 -20.39 -9.77
N ARG A 154 -0.40 -21.47 -9.46
CA ARG A 154 -0.83 -22.53 -8.54
C ARG A 154 0.29 -22.90 -7.59
N GLN A 155 -0.06 -23.08 -6.33
CA GLN A 155 0.87 -23.53 -5.29
C GLN A 155 0.20 -24.58 -4.42
N ARG A 156 0.93 -25.66 -4.13
CA ARG A 156 0.47 -26.71 -3.22
C ARG A 156 1.05 -26.46 -1.84
N LEU A 157 0.19 -26.18 -0.87
CA LEU A 157 0.57 -25.93 0.51
C LEU A 157 0.94 -27.23 1.21
N ALA A 158 1.72 -27.14 2.29
CA ALA A 158 2.10 -28.30 3.11
C ALA A 158 0.88 -29.05 3.70
N SER A 159 -0.23 -28.34 3.91
CA SER A 159 -1.53 -28.90 4.33
C SER A 159 -2.21 -29.76 3.25
N GLY A 160 -1.68 -29.79 2.03
CA GLY A 160 -2.27 -30.47 0.88
C GLY A 160 -3.33 -29.64 0.13
N ILE A 161 -3.64 -28.44 0.62
CA ILE A 161 -4.52 -27.48 -0.06
C ILE A 161 -3.79 -26.89 -1.27
N GLU A 162 -4.48 -26.78 -2.41
CA GLU A 162 -3.97 -26.07 -3.58
C GLU A 162 -4.53 -24.64 -3.59
N LEU A 163 -3.63 -23.66 -3.55
CA LEU A 163 -3.96 -22.26 -3.74
C LEU A 163 -3.78 -21.93 -5.22
N THR A 164 -4.82 -21.37 -5.84
CA THR A 164 -4.78 -20.95 -7.25
C THR A 164 -5.32 -19.55 -7.41
N TYR A 165 -4.60 -18.72 -8.16
CA TYR A 165 -5.05 -17.41 -8.60
C TYR A 165 -5.12 -17.33 -10.12
N TYR A 166 -6.17 -16.65 -10.59
CA TYR A 166 -6.48 -16.41 -11.99
C TYR A 166 -6.49 -14.91 -12.26
N LEU A 167 -5.78 -14.48 -13.30
CA LEU A 167 -5.83 -13.12 -13.81
C LEU A 167 -6.22 -13.14 -15.29
N PRO A 168 -7.22 -12.37 -15.76
CA PRO A 168 -7.54 -12.29 -17.18
C PRO A 168 -6.30 -11.99 -18.02
N GLY A 169 -6.04 -12.76 -19.09
CA GLY A 169 -4.77 -12.70 -19.84
C GLY A 169 -4.43 -11.34 -20.45
N ARG A 170 -5.43 -10.46 -20.62
CA ARG A 170 -5.27 -9.08 -21.10
C ARG A 170 -4.98 -8.03 -20.02
N ALA A 171 -4.93 -8.42 -18.75
CA ALA A 171 -4.82 -7.48 -17.64
C ALA A 171 -3.43 -6.82 -17.57
N ILE A 172 -2.38 -7.58 -17.90
CA ILE A 172 -0.99 -7.14 -17.92
C ILE A 172 -0.41 -7.48 -19.30
N SER A 173 0.22 -6.49 -19.94
CA SER A 173 0.89 -6.64 -21.22
C SER A 173 2.39 -6.91 -21.00
N ARG A 174 3.01 -7.56 -21.98
CA ARG A 174 4.46 -7.79 -22.00
C ARG A 174 5.24 -6.48 -21.85
N GLY A 175 6.23 -6.48 -20.94
CA GLY A 175 7.13 -5.36 -20.68
C GLY A 175 6.51 -4.22 -19.86
N GLU A 176 5.30 -4.41 -19.32
CA GLU A 176 4.74 -3.44 -18.37
C GLU A 176 5.42 -3.55 -17.00
N ASN A 177 5.55 -2.40 -16.35
CA ASN A 177 6.04 -2.30 -14.99
C ASN A 177 4.91 -2.60 -14.00
N VAL A 178 5.12 -3.60 -13.14
CA VAL A 178 4.11 -4.10 -12.20
C VAL A 178 4.56 -3.87 -10.76
N LEU A 179 3.76 -3.12 -10.01
CA LEU A 179 3.90 -3.01 -8.56
C LEU A 179 2.92 -3.98 -7.90
N ILE A 180 3.44 -4.95 -7.14
CA ILE A 180 2.59 -5.89 -6.40
C ILE A 180 2.26 -5.29 -5.04
N VAL A 181 0.98 -5.30 -4.67
CA VAL A 181 0.54 -4.82 -3.36
C VAL A 181 -0.42 -5.80 -2.68
N ASP A 182 -0.38 -5.83 -1.36
CA ASP A 182 -1.32 -6.62 -0.55
C ASP A 182 -1.63 -5.90 0.78
N ASP A 183 -2.76 -6.22 1.39
CA ASP A 183 -3.08 -5.68 2.72
C ASP A 183 -2.27 -6.37 3.83
N LEU A 184 -1.95 -7.66 3.66
CA LEU A 184 -1.24 -8.45 4.66
C LEU A 184 -0.25 -9.42 4.00
N ILE A 185 0.94 -9.52 4.57
CA ILE A 185 1.91 -10.58 4.27
C ILE A 185 2.28 -11.34 5.55
N ARG A 186 2.22 -12.67 5.49
CA ARG A 186 2.65 -13.58 6.58
C ARG A 186 3.62 -14.63 6.09
N SER A 187 3.14 -15.60 5.30
CA SER A 187 3.97 -16.69 4.72
C SER A 187 4.60 -16.33 3.37
N GLY A 188 4.12 -15.26 2.71
CA GLY A 188 4.53 -14.86 1.36
C GLY A 188 3.93 -15.67 0.21
N GLU A 189 3.02 -16.62 0.50
CA GLU A 189 2.42 -17.52 -0.50
C GLU A 189 1.58 -16.78 -1.55
N THR A 190 0.79 -15.78 -1.13
CA THR A 190 0.04 -14.93 -2.07
C THR A 190 0.99 -14.16 -2.98
N GLN A 191 2.05 -13.57 -2.42
CA GLN A 191 3.03 -12.76 -3.14
C GLN A 191 3.81 -13.61 -4.16
N GLU A 192 4.17 -14.85 -3.82
CA GLU A 192 4.78 -15.79 -4.76
C GLU A 192 3.89 -16.04 -5.98
N LEU A 193 2.59 -16.27 -5.77
CA LEU A 193 1.64 -16.46 -6.87
C LEU A 193 1.47 -15.22 -7.73
N LEU A 194 1.45 -14.01 -7.13
CA LEU A 194 1.36 -12.75 -7.88
C LEU A 194 2.64 -12.45 -8.68
N LEU A 195 3.81 -12.74 -8.10
CA LEU A 195 5.10 -12.64 -8.79
C LEU A 195 5.16 -13.59 -9.98
N ASP A 196 4.69 -14.83 -9.82
CA ASP A 196 4.61 -15.80 -10.90
C ASP A 196 3.62 -15.38 -12.00
N ILE A 197 2.46 -14.81 -11.65
CA ILE A 197 1.52 -14.22 -12.63
C ILE A 197 2.20 -13.11 -13.45
N ALA A 198 2.91 -12.18 -12.81
CA ALA A 198 3.63 -11.11 -13.49
C ALA A 198 4.73 -11.66 -14.42
N LYS A 199 5.46 -12.68 -13.95
CA LYS A 199 6.48 -13.39 -14.73
C LYS A 199 5.88 -14.08 -15.96
N GLN A 200 4.76 -14.79 -15.82
CA GLN A 200 4.06 -15.43 -16.93
C GLN A 200 3.55 -14.40 -17.96
N ALA A 201 3.13 -13.21 -17.50
CA ALA A 201 2.78 -12.08 -18.37
C ALA A 201 3.99 -11.49 -19.13
N ASN A 202 5.23 -11.90 -18.82
CA ASN A 202 6.47 -11.28 -19.28
C ASN A 202 6.53 -9.79 -18.91
N ALA A 203 6.12 -9.46 -17.69
CA ALA A 203 6.13 -8.11 -17.12
C ALA A 203 7.30 -7.93 -16.14
N ASP A 204 7.70 -6.68 -15.93
CA ASP A 204 8.82 -6.30 -15.06
C ASP A 204 8.27 -5.91 -13.68
N VAL A 205 8.62 -6.66 -12.64
CA VAL A 205 8.18 -6.34 -11.27
C VAL A 205 9.05 -5.20 -10.73
N THR A 206 8.42 -4.08 -10.36
CA THR A 206 9.13 -2.89 -9.85
C THR A 206 9.07 -2.73 -8.34
N GLY A 207 8.29 -3.56 -7.65
CA GLY A 207 8.27 -3.61 -6.20
C GLY A 207 7.20 -4.54 -5.65
N VAL A 208 7.32 -4.83 -4.35
CA VAL A 208 6.30 -5.53 -3.54
C VAL A 208 6.05 -4.72 -2.27
N PHE A 209 4.79 -4.42 -2.00
CA PHE A 209 4.39 -3.65 -0.82
C PHE A 209 3.23 -4.30 -0.07
N ALA A 210 3.33 -4.36 1.26
CA ALA A 210 2.20 -4.74 2.11
C ALA A 210 1.84 -3.62 3.11
N LEU A 211 0.57 -3.48 3.48
CA LEU A 211 0.22 -2.63 4.64
C LEU A 211 0.79 -3.24 5.93
N ILE A 212 0.59 -4.54 6.10
CA ILE A 212 0.91 -5.28 7.33
C ILE A 212 1.84 -6.45 6.99
N SER A 213 2.94 -6.60 7.73
CA SER A 213 3.71 -7.85 7.81
C SER A 213 3.53 -8.49 9.17
N VAL A 214 3.29 -9.80 9.21
CA VAL A 214 3.33 -10.60 10.45
C VAL A 214 4.54 -11.52 10.39
N GLY A 215 5.52 -11.25 11.25
CA GLY A 215 6.86 -11.81 11.15
C GLY A 215 7.63 -11.32 9.93
N ASP A 216 8.81 -11.90 9.74
CA ASP A 216 9.72 -11.58 8.63
C ASP A 216 9.66 -12.61 7.48
N GLU A 217 9.11 -13.80 7.73
CA GLU A 217 9.13 -14.93 6.78
C GLU A 217 8.60 -14.55 5.39
N GLY A 218 7.41 -13.96 5.32
CA GLY A 218 6.79 -13.61 4.04
C GLY A 218 7.53 -12.51 3.29
N ILE A 219 8.06 -11.51 4.00
CA ILE A 219 8.87 -10.45 3.40
C ILE A 219 10.18 -11.01 2.84
N ASP A 220 10.85 -11.88 3.60
CA ASP A 220 12.09 -12.50 3.17
C ASP A 220 11.87 -13.44 1.99
N ARG A 221 10.79 -14.23 2.00
CA ARG A 221 10.38 -15.05 0.85
C ARG A 221 10.14 -14.21 -0.40
N ALA A 222 9.46 -13.06 -0.28
CA ALA A 222 9.26 -12.18 -1.42
C ALA A 222 10.58 -11.61 -1.95
N ARG A 223 11.54 -11.25 -1.08
CA ARG A 223 12.88 -10.79 -1.46
C ARG A 223 13.72 -11.86 -2.15
N GLU A 224 13.52 -13.13 -1.81
CA GLU A 224 14.20 -14.24 -2.50
C GLU A 224 13.70 -14.46 -3.93
N LEU A 225 12.49 -13.99 -4.24
CA LEU A 225 11.82 -14.20 -5.53
C LEU A 225 11.94 -13.01 -6.50
N THR A 226 12.39 -11.84 -6.05
CA THR A 226 12.57 -10.65 -6.90
C THR A 226 13.71 -9.75 -6.43
N ASP A 227 14.41 -9.13 -7.37
CA ASP A 227 15.43 -8.10 -7.10
C ASP A 227 14.81 -6.71 -6.81
N ALA A 228 13.50 -6.57 -6.98
CA ALA A 228 12.78 -5.32 -6.76
C ALA A 228 12.64 -4.99 -5.26
N PRO A 229 12.47 -3.69 -4.89
CA PRO A 229 12.26 -3.33 -3.49
C PRO A 229 11.03 -4.02 -2.87
N VAL A 230 11.21 -4.60 -1.68
CA VAL A 230 10.15 -5.27 -0.91
C VAL A 230 10.05 -4.62 0.48
N GLY A 231 8.84 -4.22 0.87
CA GLY A 231 8.62 -3.65 2.20
C GLY A 231 7.17 -3.66 2.67
N ALA A 232 6.98 -3.30 3.95
CA ALA A 232 5.68 -3.11 4.56
C ALA A 232 5.60 -1.75 5.29
N LEU A 233 4.38 -1.24 5.50
CA LEU A 233 4.18 -0.05 6.33
C LEU A 233 4.48 -0.36 7.81
N SER A 234 3.94 -1.46 8.32
CA SER A 234 4.16 -1.93 9.69
C SER A 234 4.42 -3.44 9.73
N THR A 235 5.40 -3.83 10.55
CA THR A 235 5.64 -5.23 10.92
C THR A 235 5.16 -5.47 12.35
N PHE A 236 4.47 -6.59 12.55
CA PHE A 236 4.05 -7.15 13.83
C PHE A 236 4.83 -8.45 14.06
N ASP A 237 5.13 -8.76 15.32
CA ASP A 237 5.81 -10.00 15.66
C ASP A 237 4.93 -11.21 15.33
N ALA A 238 5.55 -12.30 14.88
CA ALA A 238 4.89 -13.59 14.84
C ALA A 238 4.94 -14.17 16.27
N GLU A 239 3.79 -14.47 16.86
CA GLU A 239 3.72 -15.18 18.15
C GLU A 239 4.31 -16.59 18.06
#